data_AF-A0A9D5CFS3-F1
#
_entry.id   AF-A0A9D5CFS3-F1
#
_cell.length_a   1.000
_cell.length_b   1.000
_cell.length_c   1.000
_cell.angle_alpha   90.00
_cell.angle_beta   90.00
_cell.angle_gamma   90.00
#
_symmetry.space_group_name_H-M   'P 1'
#
loop_
_entity.id
_entity.type
_entity.pdbx_description
1 polymer ?
#
loop_
_entity_poly.entity_id
_entity_poly.type
_entity_poly.pdbx_seq_one_letter_code
_entity_poly.pdbx_strand_id
1 'polypeptide(L)'
;MKDILLVFNHGQEPAKAIRQALSKALVPYYPLAGVFVVSHQEELQVLCNGDGVWFVEAVADCTLEDLHFLTDFPLIINQNDLLPQPLPGTDPTDRMLMMQSSKLVNEPLHELVKMIKDAKNRLPVDYFGVD
;
A
#
# COMPACT_ATOMS: atom_id res chain seq x y z
N MET A 1 12.22 -13.70 6.37
CA MET A 1 10.82 -13.46 5.98
C MET A 1 10.70 -13.78 4.49
N LYS A 2 9.57 -14.33 4.03
CA LYS A 2 9.36 -14.56 2.60
C LYS A 2 8.42 -13.49 2.07
N ASP A 3 8.88 -12.75 1.08
CA ASP A 3 8.06 -11.76 0.40
C ASP A 3 7.29 -12.42 -0.74
N ILE A 4 6.00 -12.10 -0.83
CA ILE A 4 5.11 -12.60 -1.88
C ILE A 4 4.47 -11.38 -2.53
N LEU A 5 4.67 -11.24 -3.84
CA LEU A 5 4.03 -10.22 -4.65
C LEU A 5 2.88 -10.85 -5.44
N LEU A 6 1.66 -10.37 -5.20
CA LEU A 6 0.46 -10.79 -5.92
C LEU A 6 -0.01 -9.65 -6.82
N VAL A 7 -0.12 -9.92 -8.12
CA VAL A 7 -0.42 -8.92 -9.14
C VAL A 7 -1.78 -9.21 -9.74
N PHE A 8 -2.66 -8.21 -9.75
CA PHE A 8 -4.02 -8.31 -10.28
C PHE A 8 -4.27 -7.19 -11.29
N ASN A 9 -4.85 -7.53 -12.44
CA ASN A 9 -5.19 -6.57 -13.51
C ASN A 9 -6.57 -5.91 -13.31
N HIS A 10 -7.39 -6.44 -12.39
CA HIS A 10 -8.74 -5.95 -12.12
C HIS A 10 -9.05 -6.02 -10.62
N GLY A 11 -9.91 -5.11 -10.17
CA GLY A 11 -10.40 -5.07 -8.80
C GLY A 11 -11.02 -3.73 -8.44
N GLN A 12 -12.21 -3.75 -7.84
CA GLN A 12 -12.85 -2.55 -7.31
C GLN A 12 -12.50 -2.41 -5.82
N GLU A 13 -11.99 -1.24 -5.43
CA GLU A 13 -11.58 -0.95 -4.03
C GLU A 13 -10.73 -2.09 -3.40
N PRO A 14 -9.60 -2.51 -4.01
CA PRO A 14 -8.88 -3.74 -3.64
C PRO A 14 -8.51 -3.77 -2.15
N ALA A 15 -8.02 -2.66 -1.60
CA ALA A 15 -7.65 -2.59 -0.19
C ALA A 15 -8.84 -2.87 0.75
N LYS A 16 -10.03 -2.35 0.44
CA LYS A 16 -11.25 -2.62 1.21
C LYS A 16 -11.68 -4.07 1.11
N ALA A 17 -11.67 -4.64 -0.10
CA ALA A 17 -12.00 -6.04 -0.32
C ALA A 17 -11.04 -6.97 0.44
N ILE A 18 -9.73 -6.71 0.37
CA ILE A 18 -8.71 -7.48 1.06
C ILE A 18 -8.85 -7.34 2.58
N ARG A 19 -9.03 -6.12 3.12
CA ARG A 19 -9.26 -5.91 4.57
C ARG A 19 -10.45 -6.71 5.08
N GLN A 20 -11.56 -6.70 4.35
CA GLN A 20 -12.76 -7.46 4.71
C GLN A 20 -12.51 -8.96 4.68
N ALA A 21 -11.87 -9.47 3.61
CA ALA A 21 -11.52 -10.89 3.51
C ALA A 21 -10.57 -11.32 4.64
N LEU A 22 -9.57 -10.50 4.93
CA LEU A 22 -8.59 -10.75 5.97
C LEU A 22 -9.23 -10.77 7.36
N SER A 23 -10.16 -9.86 7.66
CA SER A 23 -10.89 -9.86 8.94
C SER A 23 -11.66 -11.17 9.19
N LYS A 24 -12.20 -11.79 8.12
CA LYS A 24 -12.89 -13.07 8.20
C LYS A 24 -11.92 -14.24 8.29
N ALA A 25 -10.82 -14.18 7.52
CA ALA A 25 -9.80 -15.23 7.49
C ALA A 25 -9.01 -15.31 8.81
N LEU A 26 -8.76 -14.17 9.47
CA LEU A 26 -8.02 -14.16 10.74
C LEU A 26 -8.81 -14.75 11.91
N VAL A 27 -10.11 -15.02 11.79
CA VAL A 27 -10.84 -15.74 12.85
C VAL A 27 -10.34 -17.19 12.99
N PRO A 28 -10.40 -18.03 11.94
CA PRO A 28 -9.81 -19.37 12.01
C PRO A 28 -8.27 -19.35 11.98
N TYR A 29 -7.64 -18.31 11.45
CA TYR A 29 -6.17 -18.18 11.35
C TYR A 29 -5.59 -17.10 12.29
N TYR A 30 -6.14 -16.99 13.50
CA TYR A 30 -5.77 -15.95 14.45
C TYR A 30 -4.26 -15.85 14.79
N PRO A 31 -3.44 -16.93 14.75
CA PRO A 31 -2.01 -16.78 15.00
C PRO A 31 -1.32 -15.83 14.02
N LEU A 32 -1.82 -15.72 12.77
CA LEU A 32 -1.25 -14.81 11.77
C LEU A 32 -1.39 -13.33 12.16
N ALA A 33 -2.28 -12.99 13.10
CA ALA A 33 -2.42 -11.66 13.68
C ALA A 33 -1.54 -11.43 14.92
N GLY A 34 -0.71 -12.41 15.29
CA GLY A 34 0.13 -12.34 16.48
C GLY A 34 1.50 -11.73 16.22
N VAL A 35 2.23 -11.55 17.32
CA VAL A 35 3.65 -11.17 17.32
C VAL A 35 4.53 -12.29 17.88
N PHE A 36 5.71 -12.48 17.29
CA PHE A 36 6.72 -13.37 17.82
C PHE A 36 7.27 -12.81 19.13
N VAL A 37 7.35 -13.67 20.13
CA VAL A 37 7.92 -13.35 21.45
C VAL A 37 8.75 -14.53 21.91
N VAL A 38 9.80 -14.25 22.68
CA VAL A 38 10.59 -15.30 23.35
C VAL A 38 10.09 -15.41 24.78
N SER A 39 9.71 -16.63 25.18
CA SER A 39 9.22 -16.89 26.54
C SER A 39 10.37 -16.86 27.57
N HIS A 40 10.03 -16.88 28.85
CA HIS A 40 11.02 -17.04 29.93
C HIS A 40 11.80 -18.35 29.86
N GLN A 41 11.30 -19.33 29.08
CA GLN A 41 11.94 -20.63 28.85
C GLN A 41 12.77 -20.65 27.55
N GLU A 42 13.02 -19.48 26.95
CA GLU A 42 13.75 -19.31 25.68
C GLU A 42 13.07 -19.98 24.47
N GLU A 43 11.74 -20.17 24.54
CA GLU A 43 10.95 -20.73 23.46
C GLU A 43 10.32 -19.62 22.61
N LEU A 44 10.37 -19.77 21.28
CA LEU A 44 9.66 -18.89 20.36
C LEU A 44 8.16 -19.17 20.43
N GLN A 45 7.38 -18.16 20.78
CA GLN A 45 5.93 -18.22 20.90
C GLN A 45 5.28 -17.12 20.06
N VAL A 46 3.98 -17.27 19.80
CA VAL A 46 3.18 -16.26 19.10
C VAL A 46 2.18 -15.67 20.07
N LEU A 47 2.37 -14.42 20.46
CA LEU A 47 1.44 -13.67 21.30
C LEU A 47 0.24 -13.23 20.45
N CYS A 48 -0.91 -13.85 20.70
CA CYS A 48 -2.16 -13.58 20.00
C CYS A 48 -3.06 -12.66 20.85
N ASN A 49 -2.77 -11.36 20.86
CA ASN A 49 -3.50 -10.37 21.66
C ASN A 49 -4.69 -9.71 20.93
N GLY A 50 -4.91 -10.04 19.66
CA GLY A 50 -5.97 -9.45 18.86
C GLY A 50 -5.64 -8.08 18.26
N ASP A 51 -4.37 -7.65 18.28
CA ASP A 51 -3.91 -6.41 17.64
C ASP A 51 -4.10 -6.40 16.11
N GLY A 52 -4.34 -7.58 15.52
CA GLY A 52 -4.52 -7.72 14.09
C GLY A 52 -3.20 -7.71 13.34
N VAL A 53 -3.30 -7.45 12.05
CA VAL A 53 -2.18 -7.46 11.11
C VAL A 53 -1.80 -6.05 10.70
N TRP A 54 -0.54 -5.83 10.40
CA TRP A 54 -0.11 -4.57 9.82
C TRP A 54 -0.53 -4.52 8.34
N PHE A 55 -1.50 -3.65 8.04
CA PHE A 55 -2.06 -3.48 6.70
C PHE A 55 -1.86 -2.04 6.21
N VAL A 56 -1.14 -1.88 5.11
CA VAL A 56 -0.89 -0.59 4.46
C VAL A 56 -1.68 -0.50 3.16
N GLU A 57 -2.38 0.59 2.95
CA GLU A 57 -2.94 0.96 1.65
C GLU A 57 -2.04 2.03 1.03
N ALA A 58 -1.57 1.78 -0.18
CA ALA A 58 -0.65 2.63 -0.90
C ALA A 58 -1.20 2.96 -2.29
N VAL A 59 -0.69 4.04 -2.87
CA VAL A 59 -0.97 4.45 -4.24
C VAL A 59 0.36 4.69 -4.93
N ALA A 60 0.52 4.21 -6.15
CA ALA A 60 1.71 4.44 -6.96
C ALA A 60 1.31 5.11 -8.28
N ASP A 61 2.06 6.15 -8.66
CA ASP A 61 1.82 6.94 -9.87
C ASP A 61 2.48 6.28 -11.09
N CYS A 62 1.96 5.11 -11.47
CA CYS A 62 2.37 4.34 -12.63
C CYS A 62 1.25 3.37 -13.04
N THR A 63 1.34 2.82 -14.24
CA THR A 63 0.49 1.70 -14.68
C THR A 63 1.19 0.36 -14.50
N LEU A 64 0.42 -0.72 -14.62
CA LEU A 64 0.98 -2.07 -14.58
C LEU A 64 1.80 -2.37 -15.84
N GLU A 65 1.41 -1.76 -16.97
CA GLU A 65 2.13 -1.77 -18.24
C GLU A 65 3.50 -1.07 -18.13
N ASP A 66 3.57 0.09 -17.46
CA ASP A 66 4.84 0.80 -17.19
C ASP A 66 5.82 -0.06 -16.37
N LEU A 67 5.29 -1.01 -15.60
CA LEU A 67 6.06 -1.96 -14.79
C LEU A 67 6.25 -3.32 -15.48
N HIS A 68 5.92 -3.44 -16.77
CA HIS A 68 5.94 -4.70 -17.53
C HIS A 68 5.28 -5.85 -16.77
N PHE A 69 4.11 -5.60 -16.17
CA PHE A 69 3.36 -6.60 -15.39
C PHE A 69 4.15 -7.26 -14.25
N LEU A 70 5.27 -6.65 -13.83
CA LEU A 70 6.20 -7.18 -12.83
C LEU A 70 6.75 -8.57 -13.22
N THR A 71 6.82 -8.88 -14.52
CA THR A 71 7.35 -10.15 -15.05
C THR A 71 8.84 -10.11 -15.34
N ASP A 72 9.41 -8.92 -15.54
CA ASP A 72 10.80 -8.73 -15.92
C ASP A 72 11.67 -8.56 -14.67
N PHE A 73 12.83 -9.24 -14.65
CA PHE A 73 13.82 -9.12 -13.58
C PHE A 73 15.14 -8.56 -14.11
N PRO A 74 15.70 -7.52 -13.47
CA PRO A 74 15.21 -6.83 -12.27
C PRO A 74 13.95 -5.97 -12.52
N LEU A 75 13.11 -5.82 -11.48
CA LEU A 75 11.90 -5.00 -11.54
C LEU A 75 12.25 -3.53 -11.84
N ILE A 76 11.41 -2.87 -12.65
CA ILE A 76 11.54 -1.44 -12.98
C ILE A 76 11.35 -0.56 -11.73
N ILE A 77 10.43 -0.95 -10.85
CA ILE A 77 10.20 -0.33 -9.55
C ILE A 77 11.04 -1.01 -8.46
N ASN A 78 11.47 -0.24 -7.47
CA ASN A 78 12.13 -0.83 -6.31
C ASN A 78 11.16 -1.75 -5.57
N GLN A 79 11.56 -2.99 -5.33
CA GLN A 79 10.72 -3.98 -4.64
C GLN A 79 10.29 -3.48 -3.25
N ASN A 80 11.14 -2.74 -2.56
CA ASN A 80 10.83 -2.22 -1.22
C ASN A 80 9.68 -1.21 -1.23
N ASP A 81 9.40 -0.55 -2.36
CA ASP A 81 8.26 0.37 -2.51
C ASP A 81 6.93 -0.40 -2.60
N LEU A 82 6.98 -1.68 -2.99
CA LEU A 82 5.84 -2.58 -3.08
C LEU A 82 5.63 -3.42 -1.81
N LEU A 83 6.55 -3.34 -0.84
CA LEU A 83 6.49 -4.08 0.41
C LEU A 83 5.98 -3.19 1.55
N PRO A 84 5.28 -3.76 2.54
CA PRO A 84 4.81 -2.99 3.70
C PRO A 84 6.01 -2.45 4.49
N GLN A 85 6.00 -1.15 4.78
CA GLN A 85 7.00 -0.58 5.68
C GLN A 85 6.74 -1.04 7.12
N PRO A 86 7.78 -1.36 7.91
CA PRO A 86 7.62 -1.72 9.32
C PRO A 86 6.98 -0.59 10.13
N LEU A 87 6.27 -0.92 11.21
CA LEU A 87 5.83 0.09 12.18
C LEU A 87 7.06 0.80 12.81
N PRO A 88 7.04 2.13 12.98
CA PRO A 88 8.12 2.84 13.65
C PRO A 88 8.40 2.26 15.05
N GLY A 89 9.67 1.97 15.34
CA GLY A 89 10.09 1.44 16.63
C GLY A 89 9.76 -0.03 16.88
N THR A 90 9.37 -0.79 15.85
CA THR A 90 9.16 -2.24 15.92
C THR A 90 10.15 -2.99 15.05
N ASP A 91 10.51 -4.22 15.42
CA ASP A 91 11.23 -5.11 14.53
C ASP A 91 10.21 -5.73 13.55
N PRO A 92 10.37 -5.59 12.22
CA PRO A 92 9.47 -6.22 11.25
C PRO A 92 9.39 -7.74 11.42
N THR A 93 10.44 -8.37 11.93
CA THR A 93 10.47 -9.81 12.18
C THR A 93 9.59 -10.25 13.34
N ASP A 94 9.11 -9.33 14.17
CA ASP A 94 8.19 -9.62 15.26
C ASP A 94 6.77 -9.91 14.75
N ARG A 95 6.40 -9.59 13.51
CA ARG A 95 5.03 -9.82 13.00
C ARG A 95 4.95 -11.11 12.20
N MET A 96 3.90 -11.91 12.44
CA MET A 96 3.61 -13.08 11.61
C MET A 96 3.19 -12.71 10.19
N LEU A 97 2.46 -11.61 10.02
CA LEU A 97 1.98 -11.13 8.72
C LEU A 97 1.99 -9.61 8.65
N MET A 98 2.56 -9.09 7.56
CA MET A 98 2.43 -7.72 7.10
C MET A 98 1.89 -7.74 5.67
N MET A 99 1.05 -6.77 5.31
CA MET A 99 0.44 -6.72 3.99
C MET A 99 0.33 -5.28 3.49
N GLN A 100 0.63 -5.08 2.22
CA GLN A 100 0.43 -3.82 1.53
C GLN A 100 -0.47 -4.07 0.33
N SER A 101 -1.44 -3.18 0.12
CA SER A 101 -2.20 -3.09 -1.12
C SER A 101 -1.86 -1.79 -1.81
N SER A 102 -1.16 -1.88 -2.94
CA SER A 102 -0.84 -0.72 -3.78
C SER A 102 -1.83 -0.63 -4.94
N LYS A 103 -2.55 0.49 -5.03
CA LYS A 103 -3.33 0.84 -6.22
C LYS A 103 -2.41 1.59 -7.19
N LEU A 104 -2.22 1.03 -8.37
CA LEU A 104 -1.54 1.71 -9.47
C LEU A 104 -2.52 2.70 -10.09
N VAL A 105 -2.15 3.97 -10.10
CA VAL A 105 -2.88 5.05 -10.76
C VAL A 105 -1.97 5.66 -11.80
N ASN A 106 -2.52 5.96 -12.96
CA ASN A 106 -1.88 6.86 -13.90
C ASN A 106 -2.64 8.17 -13.77
N GLU A 107 -2.27 8.97 -12.77
CA GLU A 107 -2.78 10.33 -12.67
C GLU A 107 -1.87 11.17 -13.56
N PRO A 108 -2.28 11.45 -14.81
CA PRO A 108 -1.40 12.16 -15.69
C PRO A 108 -1.29 13.56 -15.10
N LEU A 109 -0.09 14.14 -15.13
CA LEU A 109 0.15 15.59 -14.99
C LEU A 109 -0.93 16.46 -15.68
N HIS A 110 -1.63 15.89 -16.68
CA HIS A 110 -2.83 16.41 -17.32
C HIS A 110 -3.98 16.85 -16.40
N GLU A 111 -4.32 16.15 -15.32
CA GLU A 111 -5.38 16.58 -14.38
C GLU A 111 -4.91 17.80 -13.56
N LEU A 112 -3.64 17.82 -13.11
CA LEU A 112 -3.04 19.01 -12.50
C LEU A 112 -2.95 20.18 -13.49
N VAL A 113 -2.57 19.93 -14.75
CA VAL A 113 -2.54 20.95 -15.81
C VAL A 113 -3.96 21.45 -16.13
N LYS A 114 -4.96 20.57 -16.11
CA LYS A 114 -6.38 20.91 -16.30
C LYS A 114 -6.88 21.76 -15.14
N MET A 115 -6.59 21.39 -13.89
CA MET A 115 -6.90 22.21 -12.71
C MET A 115 -6.20 23.58 -12.76
N ILE A 116 -4.94 23.65 -13.21
CA ILE A 116 -4.21 24.92 -13.40
C ILE A 116 -4.86 25.76 -14.52
N LYS A 117 -5.25 25.16 -15.64
CA LYS A 117 -5.94 25.85 -16.75
C LYS A 117 -7.33 26.32 -16.35
N ASP A 118 -8.09 25.51 -15.64
CA ASP A 118 -9.43 25.83 -15.14
C ASP A 118 -9.38 26.94 -14.09
N ALA A 119 -8.36 26.94 -13.22
CA ALA A 119 -8.11 28.04 -12.29
C ALA A 119 -7.73 29.34 -13.02
N LYS A 120 -6.89 29.27 -14.05
CA LYS A 120 -6.48 30.43 -14.87
C LYS A 120 -7.65 31.02 -15.66
N ASN A 121 -8.59 30.18 -16.10
CA ASN A 121 -9.82 30.60 -16.80
C ASN A 121 -10.92 31.15 -15.87
N ARG A 122 -10.77 30.98 -14.55
CA ARG A 122 -11.68 31.54 -13.53
C ARG A 122 -11.18 32.86 -12.94
N LEU A 123 -9.97 33.28 -13.25
CA LEU A 123 -9.47 34.60 -12.87
C LEU A 123 -10.04 35.65 -13.82
N PRO A 124 -10.72 36.70 -13.32
CA PRO A 124 -11.21 37.77 -14.18
C PRO A 124 -10.03 38.51 -14.82
N VAL A 125 -10.03 38.56 -16.16
CA VAL A 125 -9.16 39.40 -16.98
C VAL A 125 -9.61 40.84 -16.81
N ASP A 126 -9.32 41.47 -15.67
CA ASP A 126 -9.43 42.92 -15.49
C ASP A 126 -8.67 43.33 -14.22
N TYR A 127 -7.35 43.27 -14.27
CA TYR A 127 -6.51 44.19 -13.52
C TYR A 127 -5.38 44.62 -14.45
N PHE A 128 -5.27 45.93 -14.65
CA PHE A 128 -4.37 46.67 -15.54
C PHE A 128 -4.95 47.05 -16.91
N GLY A 129 -5.93 47.95 -16.86
CA GLY A 129 -6.31 48.84 -17.95
C GLY A 129 -7.08 50.05 -17.42
N VAL A 130 -6.35 51.03 -16.85
CA VAL A 130 -6.60 52.49 -16.82
C VAL A 130 -5.41 53.13 -16.06
N ASP A 131 -4.64 54.09 -16.57
CA ASP A 131 -4.81 55.02 -17.69
C ASP A 131 -3.55 55.09 -18.58
#